data_AF-A0A535DFU6-F1
#
_entry.id   AF-A0A535DFU6-F1
#
_cell.length_a   1.000
_cell.length_b   1.000
_cell.length_c   1.000
_cell.angle_alpha   90.00
_cell.angle_beta   90.00
_cell.angle_gamma   90.00
#
_symmetry.space_group_name_H-M   'P 1'
#
loop_
_entity.id
_entity.type
_entity.pdbx_description
1 polymer ?
#
loop_
_entity_poly.entity_id
_entity_poly.type
_entity_poly.pdbx_seq_one_letter_code
_entity_poly.pdbx_strand_id
1 'polypeptide(L)'
;MPQWLQTLLVARPLVEDADAAGVPYGLVVSLSIVFSVAAALSFIAAASLIGWRKRRSAFATFVVIALLLRAPGFVTEIASLGDRTPEWAGPMLALRALDAICALLFLYVFPTGTFVPRRAAVLWSIWAAWVVGTLATPSVNPALNLDQWWAEVTVSLLALTGLAAQVYRYRVASTPRERLQTKWIVYGLAAYVLVFAVQQLVPVFAPTVRGPGAARLWYRLIGDTANDAAAMLVPVTIAVAILRAKLLGIDLIINRTIVYVGVTAALAAVFAGASNAVQYVLGQLTGHGSDAVSIVLAMLVAAAFAPVKSYVQRVVDRRMARPHPHA
;
A
#
# COMPACT_ATOMS: atom_id res chain seq x y z
N MET A 1 25.93 22.17 -3.61
CA MET A 1 24.57 21.69 -3.96
C MET A 1 23.84 22.84 -4.67
N PRO A 2 23.12 22.61 -5.79
CA PRO A 2 22.46 23.70 -6.53
C PRO A 2 21.41 24.43 -5.68
N GLN A 3 21.27 25.74 -5.85
CA GLN A 3 20.36 26.59 -5.05
C GLN A 3 18.89 26.15 -5.14
N TRP A 4 18.43 25.73 -6.32
CA TRP A 4 17.08 25.18 -6.51
C TRP A 4 16.86 23.85 -5.79
N LEU A 5 17.92 23.04 -5.67
CA LEU A 5 17.92 21.81 -4.88
C LEU A 5 17.87 22.14 -3.39
N GLN A 6 18.58 23.18 -2.95
CA GLN A 6 18.48 23.67 -1.57
C GLN A 6 17.07 24.19 -1.26
N THR A 7 16.42 25.00 -2.09
CA THR A 7 15.04 25.46 -1.83
C THR A 7 13.99 24.35 -1.86
N LEU A 8 14.19 23.29 -2.66
CA LEU A 8 13.36 22.06 -2.61
C LEU A 8 13.61 21.23 -1.34
N LEU A 9 14.82 21.25 -0.81
CA LEU A 9 15.23 20.43 0.33
C LEU A 9 15.14 21.14 1.69
N VAL A 10 15.20 22.47 1.74
CA VAL A 10 15.27 23.28 2.98
C VAL A 10 13.92 23.43 3.68
N ALA A 11 12.81 23.08 3.02
CA ALA A 11 11.48 23.21 3.59
C ALA A 11 10.92 21.87 4.12
N ARG A 12 11.70 21.11 4.91
CA ARG A 12 11.27 19.81 5.45
C ARG A 12 11.29 19.77 6.98
N PRO A 13 10.27 19.14 7.61
CA PRO A 13 10.12 18.94 9.06
C PRO A 13 11.09 17.88 9.65
N LEU A 14 12.28 17.73 9.06
CA LEU A 14 13.29 16.72 9.41
C LEU A 14 14.70 17.32 9.58
N VAL A 15 14.91 18.60 9.25
CA VAL A 15 16.21 19.27 9.44
C VAL A 15 16.58 19.30 10.93
N GLU A 16 15.64 19.75 11.77
CA GLU A 16 15.80 19.76 13.23
C GLU A 16 16.03 18.35 13.79
N ASP A 17 15.34 17.33 13.23
CA ASP A 17 15.50 15.94 13.64
C ASP A 17 16.87 15.37 13.21
N ALA A 18 17.40 15.79 12.06
CA ALA A 18 18.73 15.43 11.54
C ALA A 18 19.86 16.05 12.37
N ASP A 19 19.73 17.32 12.72
CA ASP A 19 20.66 18.03 13.59
C ASP A 19 20.68 17.40 14.99
N ALA A 20 19.50 17.06 15.55
CA ALA A 20 19.37 16.35 16.82
C ALA A 20 19.99 14.94 16.81
N ALA A 21 20.08 14.30 15.63
CA ALA A 21 20.72 12.99 15.46
C ALA A 21 22.21 13.07 15.14
N GLY A 22 22.76 14.26 14.90
CA GLY A 22 24.13 14.44 14.40
C GLY A 22 24.36 13.86 13.00
N VAL A 23 23.29 13.69 12.21
CA VAL A 23 23.36 13.11 10.87
C VAL A 23 23.36 14.23 9.83
N PRO A 24 24.31 14.25 8.87
CA PRO A 24 24.28 15.23 7.80
C PRO A 24 22.97 15.17 7.03
N TYR A 25 22.20 16.26 6.99
CA TYR A 25 20.92 16.32 6.29
C TYR A 25 21.03 15.91 4.81
N GLY A 26 22.15 16.22 4.16
CA GLY A 26 22.42 15.79 2.79
C GLY A 26 22.41 14.27 2.61
N LEU A 27 22.81 13.49 3.61
CA LEU A 27 22.77 12.02 3.57
C LEU A 27 21.33 11.51 3.63
N VAL A 28 20.52 12.06 4.54
CA VAL A 28 19.08 11.74 4.71
C VAL A 28 18.35 11.93 3.40
N VAL A 29 18.54 13.09 2.78
CA VAL A 29 17.97 13.42 1.47
C VAL A 29 18.46 12.48 0.38
N SER A 30 19.78 12.24 0.31
CA SER A 30 20.35 11.41 -0.76
C SER A 30 19.79 9.99 -0.71
N LEU A 31 19.67 9.41 0.48
CA LEU A 31 19.08 8.08 0.67
C LEU A 31 17.63 8.05 0.22
N SER A 32 16.80 9.01 0.67
CA SER A 32 15.40 9.10 0.25
C SER A 32 15.27 9.19 -1.27
N ILE A 33 16.03 10.09 -1.92
CA ILE A 33 15.99 10.24 -3.38
C ILE A 33 16.40 8.95 -4.09
N VAL A 34 17.48 8.29 -3.65
CA VAL A 34 17.96 7.05 -4.28
C VAL A 34 16.89 5.96 -4.25
N PHE A 35 16.24 5.73 -3.10
CA PHE A 35 15.20 4.72 -2.98
C PHE A 35 13.95 5.07 -3.78
N SER A 36 13.51 6.32 -3.74
CA SER A 36 12.34 6.78 -4.48
C SER A 36 12.54 6.72 -5.99
N VAL A 37 13.74 7.08 -6.49
CA VAL A 37 14.11 6.93 -7.90
C VAL A 37 14.20 5.44 -8.28
N ALA A 38 14.82 4.61 -7.44
CA ALA A 38 14.87 3.17 -7.67
C ALA A 38 13.46 2.56 -7.76
N ALA A 39 12.55 2.98 -6.87
CA ALA A 39 11.15 2.57 -6.89
C ALA A 39 10.48 2.93 -8.22
N ALA A 40 10.54 4.19 -8.66
CA ALA A 40 9.98 4.59 -9.94
C ALA A 40 10.59 3.85 -11.14
N LEU A 41 11.91 3.67 -11.15
CA LEU A 41 12.59 2.90 -12.20
C LEU A 41 12.13 1.45 -12.24
N SER A 42 11.82 0.83 -11.10
CA SER A 42 11.30 -0.55 -11.06
C SER A 42 9.93 -0.67 -11.74
N PHE A 43 9.05 0.33 -11.55
CA PHE A 43 7.73 0.38 -12.21
C PHE A 43 7.88 0.61 -13.71
N ILE A 44 8.74 1.55 -14.12
CA ILE A 44 9.03 1.82 -15.53
C ILE A 44 9.63 0.58 -16.20
N ALA A 45 10.62 -0.06 -15.57
CA ALA A 45 11.27 -1.26 -16.10
C ALA A 45 10.27 -2.41 -16.28
N ALA A 46 9.40 -2.65 -15.30
CA ALA A 46 8.34 -3.66 -15.42
C ALA A 46 7.35 -3.33 -16.54
N ALA A 47 6.93 -2.07 -16.65
CA ALA A 47 6.04 -1.60 -17.70
C ALA A 47 6.67 -1.77 -19.10
N SER A 48 7.93 -1.37 -19.28
CA SER A 48 8.68 -1.55 -20.52
C SER A 48 8.83 -3.02 -20.90
N LEU A 49 9.15 -3.87 -19.92
CA LEU A 49 9.32 -5.31 -20.15
C LEU A 49 8.00 -6.00 -20.55
N ILE A 50 6.91 -5.70 -19.85
CA ILE A 50 5.57 -6.21 -20.17
C ILE A 50 5.13 -5.71 -21.55
N GLY A 51 5.28 -4.40 -21.81
CA GLY A 51 4.95 -3.78 -23.09
C GLY A 51 5.72 -4.40 -24.24
N TRP A 52 7.02 -4.65 -24.09
CA TRP A 52 7.84 -5.29 -25.13
C TRP A 52 7.42 -6.74 -25.41
N ARG A 53 7.18 -7.54 -24.36
CA ARG A 53 6.86 -8.97 -24.51
C ARG A 53 5.40 -9.25 -24.87
N LYS A 54 4.46 -8.33 -24.59
CA LYS A 54 3.00 -8.54 -24.71
C LYS A 54 2.28 -7.44 -25.51
N ARG A 55 2.92 -6.88 -26.55
CA ARG A 55 2.41 -5.76 -27.38
C ARG A 55 0.97 -5.88 -27.91
N ARG A 56 0.47 -7.10 -28.16
CA ARG A 56 -0.86 -7.34 -28.76
C ARG A 56 -1.98 -7.57 -27.75
N SER A 57 -1.71 -7.54 -26.44
CA SER A 57 -2.71 -7.81 -25.41
C SER A 57 -3.25 -6.51 -24.82
N ALA A 58 -4.55 -6.26 -24.99
CA ALA A 58 -5.23 -5.09 -24.40
C ALA A 58 -5.05 -5.04 -22.87
N PHE A 59 -5.11 -6.19 -22.20
CA PHE A 59 -4.86 -6.27 -20.76
C PHE A 59 -3.42 -5.88 -20.40
N ALA A 60 -2.42 -6.34 -21.16
CA ALA A 60 -1.04 -5.96 -20.91
C ALA A 60 -0.82 -4.45 -21.11
N THR A 61 -1.43 -3.85 -22.14
CA THR A 61 -1.39 -2.39 -22.35
C THR A 61 -1.99 -1.64 -21.16
N PHE A 62 -3.13 -2.09 -20.63
CA PHE A 62 -3.70 -1.52 -19.41
C PHE A 62 -2.74 -1.59 -18.23
N VAL A 63 -2.11 -2.75 -17.99
CA VAL A 63 -1.13 -2.90 -16.89
C VAL A 63 0.07 -1.97 -17.08
N VAL A 64 0.57 -1.82 -18.30
CA VAL A 64 1.65 -0.87 -18.62
C VAL A 64 1.23 0.56 -18.26
N ILE A 65 0.04 0.99 -18.66
CA ILE A 65 -0.49 2.32 -18.32
C ILE A 65 -0.59 2.49 -16.80
N ALA A 66 -1.16 1.51 -16.09
CA ALA A 66 -1.30 1.56 -14.64
C ALA A 66 0.06 1.65 -13.92
N LEU A 67 1.07 0.90 -14.36
CA LEU A 67 2.41 0.96 -13.79
C LEU A 67 3.11 2.31 -14.07
N LEU A 68 2.94 2.85 -15.27
CA LEU A 68 3.51 4.16 -15.63
C LEU A 68 2.83 5.31 -14.90
N LEU A 69 1.51 5.24 -14.67
CA LEU A 69 0.78 6.22 -13.87
C LEU A 69 1.24 6.26 -12.41
N ARG A 70 1.64 5.11 -11.86
CA ARG A 70 2.11 5.01 -10.48
C ARG A 70 3.54 5.55 -10.29
N ALA A 71 4.41 5.43 -11.29
CA ALA A 71 5.85 5.73 -11.16
C ALA A 71 6.17 7.16 -10.68
N PRO A 72 5.51 8.24 -11.15
CA PRO A 72 5.73 9.60 -10.64
C PRO A 72 5.51 9.74 -9.13
N GLY A 73 4.59 8.96 -8.57
CA GLY A 73 4.23 9.03 -7.14
C GLY A 73 5.37 8.71 -6.17
N PHE A 74 6.47 8.10 -6.63
CA PHE A 74 7.65 7.84 -5.80
C PHE A 74 8.64 9.00 -5.80
N VAL A 75 9.01 9.53 -6.97
CA VAL A 75 10.08 10.54 -7.10
C VAL A 75 9.61 11.93 -6.72
N THR A 76 8.33 12.18 -6.89
CA THR A 76 7.78 13.51 -6.72
C THR A 76 6.90 13.52 -5.49
N GLU A 77 7.22 14.42 -4.56
CA GLU A 77 6.33 14.84 -3.50
C GLU A 77 5.20 15.69 -4.14
N ILE A 78 4.46 15.10 -5.08
CA ILE A 78 3.47 15.76 -5.95
C ILE A 78 2.44 16.53 -5.12
N ALA A 79 2.14 16.04 -3.92
CA ALA A 79 1.29 16.74 -2.97
C ALA A 79 1.89 18.10 -2.55
N SER A 80 3.17 18.17 -2.17
CA SER A 80 3.80 19.40 -1.67
C SER A 80 4.12 20.40 -2.79
N LEU A 81 4.25 19.95 -4.03
CA LEU A 81 4.40 20.81 -5.21
C LEU A 81 3.07 21.48 -5.58
N GLY A 82 1.94 20.77 -5.49
CA GLY A 82 0.61 21.34 -5.74
C GLY A 82 0.28 22.51 -4.81
N ASP A 83 0.72 22.43 -3.55
CA ASP A 83 0.54 23.50 -2.56
C ASP A 83 1.37 24.76 -2.87
N ARG A 84 2.48 24.60 -3.60
CA ARG A 84 3.41 25.69 -3.96
C ARG A 84 3.17 26.27 -5.35
N THR A 85 2.50 25.51 -6.22
CA THR A 85 2.15 25.93 -7.59
C THR A 85 0.67 25.63 -7.87
N PRO A 86 -0.25 26.58 -7.59
CA PRO A 86 -1.69 26.39 -7.73
C PRO A 86 -2.14 25.94 -9.13
N GLU A 87 -1.40 26.33 -10.17
CA GLU A 87 -1.67 25.96 -11.57
C GLU A 87 -1.57 24.45 -11.83
N TRP A 88 -0.70 23.75 -11.10
CA TRP A 88 -0.47 22.31 -11.25
C TRP A 88 -1.33 21.45 -10.33
N ALA A 89 -2.02 22.04 -9.35
CA ALA A 89 -2.83 21.31 -8.39
C ALA A 89 -3.92 20.46 -9.06
N GLY A 90 -4.64 21.02 -10.05
CA GLY A 90 -5.67 20.30 -10.81
C GLY A 90 -5.13 19.10 -11.60
N PRO A 91 -4.13 19.30 -12.50
CA PRO A 91 -3.48 18.20 -13.22
C PRO A 91 -2.92 17.10 -12.30
N MET A 92 -2.31 17.47 -11.19
CA MET A 92 -1.77 16.52 -10.21
C MET A 92 -2.88 15.71 -9.53
N LEU A 93 -3.97 16.36 -9.14
CA LEU A 93 -5.14 15.69 -8.56
C LEU A 93 -5.76 14.70 -9.56
N ALA A 94 -5.89 15.10 -10.83
CA ALA A 94 -6.39 14.24 -11.90
C ALA A 94 -5.48 13.02 -12.13
N LEU A 95 -4.16 13.20 -12.11
CA LEU A 95 -3.20 12.10 -12.24
C LEU A 95 -3.34 11.09 -11.08
N ARG A 96 -3.47 11.57 -9.84
CA ARG A 96 -3.68 10.70 -8.66
C ARG A 96 -5.01 9.96 -8.70
N ALA A 97 -6.08 10.63 -9.12
CA ALA A 97 -7.38 9.99 -9.31
C ALA A 97 -7.31 8.89 -10.38
N LEU A 98 -6.62 9.16 -11.50
CA LEU A 98 -6.46 8.18 -12.56
C LEU A 98 -5.65 6.96 -12.09
N ASP A 99 -4.55 7.16 -11.36
CA ASP A 99 -3.80 6.07 -10.73
C ASP A 99 -4.68 5.25 -9.78
N ALA A 100 -5.45 5.90 -8.90
CA ALA A 100 -6.35 5.21 -7.96
C ALA A 100 -7.41 4.36 -8.70
N ILE A 101 -8.03 4.91 -9.74
CA ILE A 101 -9.03 4.23 -10.57
C ILE A 101 -8.41 3.03 -11.28
N CYS A 102 -7.20 3.18 -11.84
CA CYS A 102 -6.47 2.11 -12.52
C CYS A 102 -6.01 1.01 -11.53
N ALA A 103 -5.51 1.39 -10.35
CA ALA A 103 -5.12 0.44 -9.31
C ALA A 103 -6.32 -0.38 -8.81
N LEU A 104 -7.48 0.26 -8.63
CA LEU A 104 -8.72 -0.44 -8.30
C LEU A 104 -9.16 -1.35 -9.45
N LEU A 105 -9.14 -0.86 -10.69
CA LEU A 105 -9.52 -1.65 -11.87
C LEU A 105 -8.66 -2.91 -11.97
N PHE A 106 -7.35 -2.78 -11.71
CA PHE A 106 -6.42 -3.89 -11.70
C PHE A 106 -6.87 -4.99 -10.72
N LEU A 107 -7.26 -4.64 -9.50
CA LEU A 107 -7.79 -5.61 -8.53
C LEU A 107 -9.10 -6.27 -8.96
N TYR A 108 -9.93 -5.64 -9.79
CA TYR A 108 -11.17 -6.25 -10.25
C TYR A 108 -10.99 -7.17 -11.46
N VAL A 109 -9.98 -6.87 -12.28
CA VAL A 109 -9.87 -7.38 -13.64
C VAL A 109 -8.71 -8.37 -13.79
N PHE A 110 -7.69 -8.29 -12.93
CA PHE A 110 -6.59 -9.24 -12.88
C PHE A 110 -7.09 -10.66 -12.55
N PRO A 111 -6.51 -11.73 -13.15
CA PRO A 111 -5.40 -11.75 -14.11
C PRO A 111 -5.80 -11.67 -15.60
N THR A 112 -7.08 -11.79 -15.96
CA THR A 112 -7.45 -12.08 -17.35
C THR A 112 -7.80 -10.85 -18.19
N GLY A 113 -8.08 -9.69 -17.58
CA GLY A 113 -8.66 -8.58 -18.32
C GLY A 113 -10.19 -8.51 -18.27
N THR A 114 -10.85 -9.37 -17.48
CA THR A 114 -12.32 -9.39 -17.37
C THR A 114 -12.83 -9.32 -15.93
N PHE A 115 -13.99 -8.67 -15.74
CA PHE A 115 -14.70 -8.63 -14.46
C PHE A 115 -15.36 -9.97 -14.14
N VAL A 116 -15.15 -10.48 -12.93
CA VAL A 116 -15.76 -11.72 -12.44
C VAL A 116 -16.23 -11.54 -11.00
N PRO A 117 -17.55 -11.56 -10.72
CA PRO A 117 -18.66 -11.64 -11.68
C PRO A 117 -18.76 -10.35 -12.52
N ARG A 118 -19.47 -10.38 -13.66
CA ARG A 118 -19.66 -9.18 -14.51
C ARG A 118 -20.25 -7.99 -13.75
N ARG A 119 -21.09 -8.25 -12.73
CA ARG A 119 -21.68 -7.23 -11.85
C ARG A 119 -20.64 -6.47 -11.01
N ALA A 120 -19.45 -7.02 -10.81
CA ALA A 120 -18.35 -6.31 -10.15
C ALA A 120 -17.92 -5.04 -10.93
N ALA A 121 -18.21 -4.98 -12.23
CA ALA A 121 -18.02 -3.77 -13.03
C ALA A 121 -18.88 -2.60 -12.51
N VAL A 122 -20.10 -2.86 -12.03
CA VAL A 122 -20.97 -1.82 -11.47
C VAL A 122 -20.34 -1.22 -10.22
N LEU A 123 -19.83 -2.08 -9.33
CA LEU A 123 -19.20 -1.63 -8.09
C LEU A 123 -17.93 -0.83 -8.35
N TRP A 124 -17.10 -1.27 -9.31
CA TRP A 124 -15.94 -0.51 -9.75
C TRP A 124 -16.34 0.84 -10.37
N SER A 125 -17.38 0.87 -11.22
CA SER A 125 -17.86 2.11 -11.85
C SER A 125 -18.40 3.11 -10.83
N ILE A 126 -19.08 2.65 -9.77
CA ILE A 126 -19.53 3.52 -8.67
C ILE A 126 -18.33 4.17 -8.01
N TRP A 127 -17.30 3.40 -7.68
CA TRP A 127 -16.08 3.92 -7.07
C TRP A 127 -15.32 4.87 -8.00
N ALA A 128 -15.20 4.54 -9.28
CA ALA A 128 -14.56 5.40 -10.27
C ALA A 128 -15.33 6.72 -10.43
N ALA A 129 -16.66 6.66 -10.52
CA ALA A 129 -17.51 7.85 -10.58
C ALA A 129 -17.39 8.70 -9.32
N TRP A 130 -17.32 8.08 -8.14
CA TRP A 130 -17.10 8.77 -6.89
C TRP A 130 -15.73 9.46 -6.86
N VAL A 131 -14.64 8.78 -7.23
CA VAL A 131 -13.30 9.38 -7.34
C VAL A 131 -13.29 10.57 -8.31
N VAL A 132 -13.91 10.43 -9.49
CA VAL A 132 -14.05 11.54 -10.45
C VAL A 132 -14.89 12.69 -9.87
N GLY A 133 -15.97 12.39 -9.16
CA GLY A 133 -16.81 13.40 -8.49
C GLY A 133 -16.02 14.23 -7.48
N THR A 134 -15.10 13.60 -6.73
CA THR A 134 -14.22 14.31 -5.79
C THR A 134 -13.21 15.27 -6.47
N LEU A 135 -13.00 15.17 -7.78
CA LEU A 135 -12.21 16.14 -8.54
C LEU A 135 -12.98 17.45 -8.77
N ALA A 136 -14.28 17.35 -9.03
CA ALA A 136 -15.15 18.50 -9.28
C ALA A 136 -15.55 19.21 -7.98
N THR A 137 -15.55 18.48 -6.86
CA THR A 137 -15.93 18.97 -5.54
C THR A 137 -14.83 18.63 -4.53
N PRO A 138 -13.73 19.42 -4.49
CA PRO A 138 -12.62 19.17 -3.57
C PRO A 138 -13.08 19.07 -2.11
N SER A 139 -14.11 19.82 -1.71
CA SER A 139 -14.67 19.83 -0.35
C SER A 139 -15.17 18.47 0.16
N VAL A 140 -15.53 17.55 -0.73
CA VAL A 140 -15.93 16.17 -0.37
C VAL A 140 -14.84 15.15 -0.67
N ASN A 141 -13.67 15.59 -1.15
CA ASN A 141 -12.54 14.72 -1.41
C ASN A 141 -11.88 14.32 -0.08
N PRO A 142 -11.90 13.03 0.30
CA PRO A 142 -11.34 12.62 1.57
C PRO A 142 -9.85 12.90 1.70
N ALA A 143 -9.12 12.87 0.58
CA ALA A 143 -7.68 13.11 0.59
C ALA A 143 -7.31 14.60 0.77
N LEU A 144 -8.25 15.53 0.59
CA LEU A 144 -8.00 16.97 0.64
C LEU A 144 -8.72 17.69 1.79
N ASN A 145 -9.96 17.30 2.09
CA ASN A 145 -10.86 18.10 2.93
C ASN A 145 -11.59 17.32 4.02
N LEU A 146 -11.53 15.99 4.03
CA LEU A 146 -11.96 15.25 5.21
C LEU A 146 -10.78 15.11 6.16
N ASP A 147 -11.08 14.89 7.44
CA ASP A 147 -10.06 14.46 8.37
C ASP A 147 -9.33 13.22 7.84
N GLN A 148 -8.07 13.06 8.26
CA GLN A 148 -7.22 11.95 7.81
C GLN A 148 -7.89 10.59 8.04
N TRP A 149 -8.75 10.49 9.07
CA TRP A 149 -9.52 9.31 9.41
C TRP A 149 -10.48 8.88 8.29
N TRP A 150 -11.36 9.76 7.82
CA TRP A 150 -12.30 9.44 6.75
C TRP A 150 -11.59 9.14 5.42
N ALA A 151 -10.43 9.76 5.17
CA ALA A 151 -9.58 9.42 4.04
C ALA A 151 -9.11 7.96 4.09
N GLU A 152 -8.55 7.55 5.23
CA GLU A 152 -8.07 6.18 5.46
C GLU A 152 -9.20 5.14 5.38
N VAL A 153 -10.36 5.44 5.97
CA VAL A 153 -11.55 4.58 5.90
C VAL A 153 -11.99 4.39 4.46
N THR A 154 -12.07 5.47 3.67
CA THR A 154 -12.54 5.40 2.29
C THR A 154 -11.61 4.60 1.40
N VAL A 155 -10.29 4.82 1.52
CA VAL A 155 -9.26 4.05 0.81
C VAL A 155 -9.30 2.57 1.21
N SER A 156 -9.52 2.29 2.51
CA SER A 156 -9.65 0.92 3.00
C SER A 156 -10.86 0.20 2.43
N LEU A 157 -12.02 0.86 2.37
CA LEU A 157 -13.25 0.31 1.79
C LEU A 157 -13.06 -0.01 0.29
N LEU A 158 -12.48 0.93 -0.46
CA LEU A 158 -12.09 0.74 -1.86
C LEU A 158 -11.23 -0.52 -2.03
N ALA A 159 -10.13 -0.61 -1.28
CA ALA A 159 -9.21 -1.73 -1.32
C ALA A 159 -9.89 -3.06 -0.95
N LEU A 160 -10.72 -3.07 0.09
CA LEU A 160 -11.46 -4.27 0.53
C LEU A 160 -12.38 -4.81 -0.55
N THR A 161 -13.05 -3.94 -1.32
CA THR A 161 -13.91 -4.40 -2.41
C THR A 161 -13.11 -5.09 -3.54
N GLY A 162 -11.94 -4.53 -3.88
CA GLY A 162 -11.02 -5.15 -4.85
C GLY A 162 -10.44 -6.47 -4.35
N LEU A 163 -10.04 -6.54 -3.08
CA LEU A 163 -9.58 -7.79 -2.45
C LEU A 163 -10.68 -8.85 -2.40
N ALA A 164 -11.92 -8.47 -2.08
CA ALA A 164 -13.06 -9.36 -2.10
C ALA A 164 -13.32 -9.93 -3.49
N ALA A 165 -13.21 -9.11 -4.54
CA ALA A 165 -13.29 -9.55 -5.93
C ALA A 165 -12.19 -10.57 -6.27
N GLN A 166 -10.93 -10.32 -5.88
CA GLN A 166 -9.83 -11.27 -6.07
C GLN A 166 -10.06 -12.60 -5.33
N VAL A 167 -10.54 -12.55 -4.08
CA VAL A 167 -10.85 -13.76 -3.29
C VAL A 167 -11.98 -14.57 -3.92
N TYR A 168 -13.07 -13.89 -4.33
CA TYR A 168 -14.19 -14.54 -5.00
C TYR A 168 -13.72 -15.24 -6.28
N ARG A 169 -12.98 -14.52 -7.12
CA ARG A 169 -12.46 -15.02 -8.39
C ARG A 169 -11.55 -16.23 -8.19
N TYR A 170 -10.59 -16.14 -7.27
CA TYR A 170 -9.64 -17.20 -6.96
C TYR A 170 -10.34 -18.51 -6.57
N ARG A 171 -11.42 -18.40 -5.79
CA ARG A 171 -12.20 -19.55 -5.30
C ARG A 171 -13.11 -20.15 -6.37
N VAL A 172 -13.84 -19.30 -7.11
CA VAL A 172 -14.97 -19.73 -7.94
C VAL A 172 -14.60 -19.92 -9.42
N ALA A 173 -13.74 -19.06 -9.97
CA ALA A 173 -13.59 -18.94 -11.42
C ALA A 173 -12.17 -19.15 -11.95
N SER A 174 -11.14 -19.06 -11.10
CA SER A 174 -9.75 -19.09 -11.55
C SER A 174 -9.27 -20.49 -11.97
N THR A 175 -8.69 -20.56 -13.18
CA THR A 175 -7.93 -21.73 -13.65
C THR A 175 -6.64 -21.94 -12.83
N PRO A 176 -6.00 -23.12 -12.85
CA PRO A 176 -4.75 -23.35 -12.12
C PRO A 176 -3.67 -22.32 -12.46
N ARG A 177 -3.55 -21.94 -13.74
CA ARG A 177 -2.62 -20.91 -14.19
C ARG A 177 -2.95 -19.53 -13.62
N GLU A 178 -4.21 -19.14 -13.62
CA GLU A 178 -4.65 -17.85 -13.08
C GLU A 178 -4.42 -17.76 -11.57
N ARG A 179 -4.64 -18.86 -10.84
CA ARG A 179 -4.32 -18.94 -9.42
C ARG A 179 -2.84 -18.66 -9.17
N LEU A 180 -1.94 -19.21 -9.98
CA LEU A 180 -0.51 -18.91 -9.88
C LEU A 180 -0.19 -17.44 -10.14
N GLN A 181 -0.86 -16.80 -11.09
CA GLN A 181 -0.71 -15.38 -11.35
C GLN A 181 -1.16 -14.53 -10.15
N THR A 182 -2.31 -14.84 -9.57
CA THR A 182 -2.80 -14.15 -8.36
C THR A 182 -1.86 -14.37 -7.17
N LYS A 183 -1.33 -15.59 -7.01
CA LYS A 183 -0.37 -15.92 -5.94
C LYS A 183 0.89 -15.04 -5.97
N TRP A 184 1.47 -14.81 -7.15
CA TRP A 184 2.63 -13.91 -7.30
C TRP A 184 2.31 -12.48 -6.84
N ILE A 185 1.17 -11.94 -7.26
CA ILE A 185 0.76 -10.59 -6.87
C ILE A 185 0.49 -10.50 -5.38
N VAL A 186 -0.17 -11.51 -4.81
CA VAL A 186 -0.44 -11.57 -3.38
C VAL A 186 0.87 -11.52 -2.58
N TYR A 187 1.99 -12.07 -3.07
CA TYR A 187 3.28 -11.90 -2.40
C TYR A 187 3.76 -10.46 -2.37
N GLY A 188 3.80 -9.80 -3.53
CA GLY A 188 4.25 -8.40 -3.61
C GLY A 188 3.36 -7.49 -2.76
N LEU A 189 2.05 -7.67 -2.86
CA LEU A 189 1.08 -6.87 -2.10
C LEU A 189 1.13 -7.18 -0.60
N ALA A 190 1.23 -8.45 -0.20
CA ALA A 190 1.29 -8.80 1.21
C ALA A 190 2.61 -8.35 1.86
N ALA A 191 3.73 -8.40 1.14
CA ALA A 191 4.99 -7.83 1.61
C ALA A 191 4.87 -6.31 1.81
N TYR A 192 4.29 -5.60 0.84
CA TYR A 192 4.03 -4.16 0.94
C TYR A 192 3.11 -3.81 2.11
N VAL A 193 1.97 -4.51 2.24
CA VAL A 193 1.02 -4.31 3.34
C VAL A 193 1.65 -4.64 4.70
N LEU A 194 2.50 -5.67 4.77
CA LEU A 194 3.20 -6.02 6.01
C LEU A 194 4.15 -4.90 6.44
N VAL A 195 4.97 -4.38 5.53
CA VAL A 195 5.88 -3.26 5.82
C VAL A 195 5.10 -2.03 6.25
N PHE A 196 4.04 -1.68 5.51
CA PHE A 196 3.15 -0.58 5.86
C PHE A 196 2.53 -0.77 7.26
N ALA A 197 2.02 -1.96 7.56
CA ALA A 197 1.42 -2.22 8.85
C ALA A 197 2.44 -2.17 10.00
N VAL A 198 3.65 -2.71 9.80
CA VAL A 198 4.74 -2.58 10.78
C VAL A 198 5.07 -1.11 11.03
N GLN A 199 5.12 -0.29 9.98
CA GLN A 199 5.34 1.15 10.13
C GLN A 199 4.24 1.79 10.98
N GLN A 200 2.96 1.48 10.75
CA GLN A 200 1.84 2.00 11.56
C GLN A 200 1.84 1.49 13.02
N LEU A 201 2.42 0.33 13.27
CA LEU A 201 2.51 -0.29 14.60
C LEU A 201 3.58 0.33 15.49
N VAL A 202 4.71 0.76 14.92
CA VAL A 202 5.87 1.24 15.69
C VAL A 202 5.51 2.40 16.63
N PRO A 203 4.78 3.45 16.21
CA PRO A 203 4.40 4.55 17.11
C PRO A 203 3.49 4.15 18.28
N VAL A 204 2.81 3.00 18.19
CA VAL A 204 1.95 2.49 19.26
C VAL A 204 2.79 1.90 20.40
N PHE A 205 3.89 1.21 20.06
CA PHE A 205 4.78 0.57 21.03
C PHE A 205 5.99 1.43 21.40
N ALA A 206 6.36 2.39 20.56
CA ALA A 206 7.44 3.34 20.78
C ALA A 206 6.94 4.79 20.52
N PRO A 207 6.17 5.38 21.45
CA PRO A 207 5.60 6.72 21.27
C PRO A 207 6.65 7.81 21.05
N THR A 208 7.90 7.59 21.49
CA THR A 208 9.05 8.49 21.31
C THR A 208 9.34 8.83 19.85
N VAL A 209 8.94 7.98 18.90
CA VAL A 209 9.09 8.24 17.45
C VAL A 209 8.10 9.29 16.92
N ARG A 210 7.10 9.69 17.71
CA ARG A 210 6.14 10.76 17.36
C ARG A 210 6.69 12.15 17.70
N GLY A 211 7.54 12.25 18.72
CA GLY A 211 8.17 13.50 19.15
C GLY A 211 9.33 13.92 18.23
N PRO A 212 9.69 15.21 18.20
CA PRO A 212 10.87 15.66 17.46
C PRO A 212 12.15 15.03 18.02
N GLY A 213 13.15 14.85 17.16
CA GLY A 213 14.47 14.33 17.49
C GLY A 213 14.88 13.08 16.70
N ALA A 214 16.02 12.51 17.09
CA ALA A 214 16.68 11.44 16.36
C ALA A 214 15.80 10.18 16.15
N ALA A 215 14.95 9.83 17.13
CA ALA A 215 14.07 8.67 17.03
C ALA A 215 13.08 8.79 15.87
N ARG A 216 12.49 9.99 15.67
CA ARG A 216 11.58 10.28 14.56
C ARG A 216 12.29 10.30 13.22
N LEU A 217 13.51 10.84 13.16
CA LEU A 217 14.34 10.80 11.95
C LEU A 217 14.56 9.37 11.49
N TRP A 218 15.09 8.51 12.36
CA TRP A 218 15.40 7.12 12.03
C TRP A 218 14.14 6.32 11.69
N TYR A 219 13.06 6.54 12.44
CA TYR A 219 11.77 5.91 12.15
C TYR A 219 11.27 6.27 10.75
N ARG A 220 11.30 7.55 10.36
CA ARG A 220 10.90 7.99 9.01
C ARG A 220 11.84 7.47 7.95
N LEU A 221 13.15 7.62 8.13
CA LEU A 221 14.14 7.18 7.15
C LEU A 221 14.04 5.67 6.87
N ILE A 222 13.99 4.85 7.92
CA ILE A 222 13.87 3.39 7.79
C ILE A 222 12.50 3.03 7.23
N GLY A 223 11.44 3.66 7.73
CA GLY A 223 10.06 3.38 7.31
C GLY A 223 9.83 3.69 5.83
N ASP A 224 10.22 4.88 5.38
CA ASP A 224 10.05 5.33 4.00
C ASP A 224 10.92 4.49 3.05
N THR A 225 12.17 4.22 3.43
CA THR A 225 13.07 3.34 2.67
C THR A 225 12.50 1.93 2.54
N ALA A 226 11.98 1.36 3.64
CA ALA A 226 11.37 0.04 3.62
C ALA A 226 10.09 0.02 2.77
N ASN A 227 9.30 1.08 2.81
CA ASN A 227 8.09 1.23 2.01
C ASN A 227 8.41 1.25 0.51
N ASP A 228 9.38 2.08 0.10
CA ASP A 228 9.86 2.16 -1.29
C ASP A 228 10.42 0.81 -1.76
N ALA A 229 11.25 0.16 -0.95
CA ALA A 229 11.80 -1.16 -1.25
C ALA A 229 10.70 -2.23 -1.37
N ALA A 230 9.69 -2.21 -0.51
CA ALA A 230 8.55 -3.12 -0.59
C ALA A 230 7.66 -2.81 -1.79
N ALA A 231 7.51 -1.54 -2.16
CA ALA A 231 6.77 -1.11 -3.33
C ALA A 231 7.41 -1.63 -4.62
N MET A 232 8.75 -1.73 -4.69
CA MET A 232 9.48 -2.34 -5.83
C MET A 232 9.13 -3.81 -6.05
N LEU A 233 8.67 -4.54 -5.02
CA LEU A 233 8.24 -5.93 -5.17
C LEU A 233 6.93 -6.04 -5.95
N VAL A 234 6.07 -5.02 -5.92
CA VAL A 234 4.79 -5.01 -6.62
C VAL A 234 4.95 -5.10 -8.15
N PRO A 235 5.68 -4.20 -8.85
CA PRO A 235 5.86 -4.30 -10.29
C PRO A 235 6.65 -5.55 -10.69
N VAL A 236 7.61 -5.99 -9.88
CA VAL A 236 8.38 -7.22 -10.13
C VAL A 236 7.46 -8.44 -10.09
N THR A 237 6.62 -8.58 -9.06
CA THR A 237 5.68 -9.70 -8.96
C THR A 237 4.61 -9.66 -10.05
N ILE A 238 4.13 -8.48 -10.45
CA ILE A 238 3.23 -8.31 -11.61
C ILE A 238 3.91 -8.76 -12.90
N ALA A 239 5.15 -8.34 -13.15
CA ALA A 239 5.90 -8.74 -14.34
C ALA A 239 6.13 -10.25 -14.37
N VAL A 240 6.52 -10.86 -13.25
CA VAL A 240 6.68 -12.32 -13.13
C VAL A 240 5.34 -13.04 -13.38
N ALA A 241 4.24 -12.56 -12.79
CA ALA A 241 2.90 -13.13 -12.98
C ALA A 241 2.44 -13.09 -14.45
N ILE A 242 2.70 -11.99 -15.16
CA ILE A 242 2.26 -11.83 -16.56
C ILE A 242 3.19 -12.59 -17.53
N LEU A 243 4.49 -12.61 -17.27
CA LEU A 243 5.50 -13.09 -18.23
C LEU A 243 5.92 -14.56 -18.00
N ARG A 244 5.95 -15.05 -16.75
CA ARG A 244 6.57 -16.34 -16.40
C ARG A 244 5.66 -17.35 -15.68
N ALA A 245 4.34 -17.20 -15.73
CA ALA A 245 3.37 -18.09 -15.07
C ALA A 245 3.35 -19.58 -15.52
N LYS A 246 4.32 -20.05 -16.31
CA LYS A 246 4.43 -21.46 -16.76
C LYS A 246 5.70 -22.19 -16.33
N LEU A 247 6.72 -21.52 -15.78
CA LEU A 247 8.10 -22.07 -15.70
C LEU A 247 8.70 -22.19 -14.30
N LEU A 248 7.99 -21.77 -13.24
CA LEU A 248 8.52 -21.85 -11.88
C LEU A 248 7.77 -22.94 -11.11
N GLY A 249 8.39 -24.11 -10.97
CA GLY A 249 7.93 -25.23 -10.13
C GLY A 249 8.00 -24.91 -8.62
N ILE A 250 7.63 -23.70 -8.22
CA ILE A 250 7.67 -23.21 -6.84
C ILE A 250 6.34 -23.54 -6.12
N ASP A 251 5.41 -24.24 -6.78
CA ASP A 251 4.05 -24.51 -6.28
C ASP A 251 3.99 -25.16 -4.88
N LEU A 252 5.03 -25.91 -4.49
CA LEU A 252 5.09 -26.58 -3.19
C LEU A 252 5.50 -25.65 -2.03
N ILE A 253 6.39 -24.69 -2.26
CA ILE A 253 6.76 -23.67 -1.25
C ILE A 253 5.70 -22.54 -1.22
N ILE A 254 4.98 -22.35 -2.33
CA ILE A 254 4.07 -21.21 -2.50
C ILE A 254 2.85 -21.25 -1.58
N ASN A 255 2.26 -22.42 -1.31
CA ASN A 255 1.01 -22.45 -0.54
C ASN A 255 1.21 -22.08 0.94
N ARG A 256 2.31 -22.51 1.57
CA ARG A 256 2.52 -22.25 3.00
C ARG A 256 2.85 -20.78 3.25
N THR A 257 3.79 -20.23 2.49
CA THR A 257 4.23 -18.83 2.65
C THR A 257 3.11 -17.84 2.31
N ILE A 258 2.25 -18.11 1.32
CA ILE A 258 1.11 -17.24 1.02
C ILE A 258 0.11 -17.18 2.16
N VAL A 259 -0.23 -18.33 2.74
CA VAL A 259 -1.20 -18.34 3.83
C VAL A 259 -0.60 -17.61 5.02
N TYR A 260 0.63 -17.92 5.42
CA TYR A 260 1.26 -17.24 6.56
C TYR A 260 1.46 -15.74 6.32
N VAL A 261 2.12 -15.34 5.24
CA VAL A 261 2.41 -13.91 4.96
C VAL A 261 1.12 -13.13 4.71
N GLY A 262 0.18 -13.67 3.93
CA GLY A 262 -1.08 -13.00 3.63
C GLY A 262 -1.96 -12.85 4.87
N VAL A 263 -2.00 -13.88 5.73
CA VAL A 263 -2.72 -13.82 7.00
C VAL A 263 -2.07 -12.82 7.96
N THR A 264 -0.75 -12.84 8.08
CA THR A 264 -0.03 -11.89 8.93
C THR A 264 -0.21 -10.45 8.44
N ALA A 265 -0.14 -10.21 7.13
CA ALA A 265 -0.37 -8.90 6.54
C ALA A 265 -1.82 -8.43 6.75
N ALA A 266 -2.82 -9.29 6.53
CA ALA A 266 -4.22 -8.97 6.77
C ALA A 266 -4.49 -8.64 8.24
N LEU A 267 -3.94 -9.45 9.14
CA LEU A 267 -4.05 -9.25 10.58
C LEU A 267 -3.39 -7.93 11.02
N ALA A 268 -2.23 -7.61 10.46
CA ALA A 268 -1.52 -6.35 10.74
C ALA A 268 -2.29 -5.14 10.18
N ALA A 269 -2.88 -5.24 8.99
CA ALA A 269 -3.72 -4.19 8.41
C ALA A 269 -4.98 -3.93 9.24
N VAL A 270 -5.68 -4.99 9.68
CA VAL A 270 -6.85 -4.86 10.57
C VAL A 270 -6.45 -4.21 11.89
N PHE A 271 -5.31 -4.60 12.46
CA PHE A 271 -4.83 -3.97 13.69
C PHE A 271 -4.53 -2.49 13.49
N ALA A 272 -3.79 -2.13 12.42
CA ALA A 272 -3.45 -0.74 12.13
C ALA A 272 -4.72 0.11 11.98
N GLY A 273 -5.72 -0.39 11.24
CA GLY A 273 -7.01 0.27 11.10
C GLY A 273 -7.77 0.41 12.43
N ALA A 274 -7.80 -0.62 13.27
CA ALA A 274 -8.45 -0.57 14.58
C ALA A 274 -7.74 0.39 15.54
N SER A 275 -6.41 0.40 15.54
CA SER A 275 -5.59 1.33 16.31
C SER A 275 -5.87 2.78 15.90
N ASN A 276 -5.92 3.06 14.60
CA ASN A 276 -6.25 4.39 14.09
C ASN A 276 -7.69 4.80 14.46
N ALA A 277 -8.64 3.87 14.42
CA ALA A 277 -10.05 4.14 14.78
C ALA A 277 -10.19 4.60 16.22
N VAL A 278 -9.51 3.88 17.08
CA VAL A 278 -9.47 4.16 18.51
C VAL A 278 -8.82 5.52 18.76
N GLN A 279 -7.67 5.81 18.14
CA GLN A 279 -7.01 7.10 18.28
C GLN A 279 -7.89 8.27 17.82
N TYR A 280 -8.60 8.12 16.70
CA TYR A 280 -9.51 9.14 16.19
C TYR A 280 -10.68 9.43 17.14
N VAL A 281 -11.38 8.38 17.60
CA VAL A 281 -12.52 8.53 18.53
C VAL A 281 -12.07 9.18 19.84
N LEU A 282 -10.88 8.84 20.34
CA LEU A 282 -10.33 9.45 21.54
C LEU A 282 -9.99 10.93 21.34
N GLY A 283 -9.41 11.29 20.20
CA GLY A 283 -9.13 12.69 19.85
C GLY A 283 -10.40 13.55 19.86
N GLN A 284 -11.51 13.00 19.37
CA GLN A 284 -12.81 13.68 19.37
C GLN A 284 -13.44 13.77 20.76
N LEU A 285 -13.32 12.72 21.60
CA LEU A 285 -13.96 12.68 22.92
C LEU A 285 -13.22 13.45 24.01
N THR A 286 -11.88 13.47 23.96
CA THR A 286 -11.07 14.00 25.07
C THR A 286 -10.69 15.46 24.90
N GLY A 287 -10.78 16.04 23.69
CA GLY A 287 -10.43 17.43 23.39
C GLY A 287 -8.94 17.79 23.57
N HIS A 288 -8.21 17.02 24.40
CA HIS A 288 -6.77 17.01 24.59
C HIS A 288 -6.36 15.56 24.90
N GLY A 289 -5.55 14.97 24.02
CA GLY A 289 -5.07 13.60 24.18
C GLY A 289 -4.16 13.47 25.38
N SER A 290 -4.70 13.04 26.52
CA SER A 290 -3.87 12.54 27.61
C SER A 290 -3.14 11.28 27.11
N ASP A 291 -1.81 11.33 27.06
CA ASP A 291 -0.96 10.21 26.65
C ASP A 291 -1.32 8.91 27.39
N ALA A 292 -1.77 9.01 28.64
CA ALA A 292 -2.19 7.87 29.45
C ALA A 292 -3.40 7.13 28.86
N VAL A 293 -4.39 7.83 28.30
CA VAL A 293 -5.58 7.20 27.69
C VAL A 293 -5.21 6.50 26.39
N SER A 294 -4.34 7.12 25.59
CA SER A 294 -3.80 6.52 24.35
C SER A 294 -3.01 5.25 24.64
N ILE A 295 -2.20 5.24 25.71
CA ILE A 295 -1.43 4.07 26.15
C ILE A 295 -2.35 2.95 26.64
N VAL A 296 -3.36 3.25 27.46
CA VAL A 296 -4.31 2.25 27.97
C VAL A 296 -5.13 1.62 26.85
N LEU A 297 -5.59 2.40 25.87
CA LEU A 297 -6.31 1.86 24.73
C LEU A 297 -5.42 1.12 23.73
N ALA A 298 -4.18 1.57 23.51
CA ALA A 298 -3.19 0.81 22.75
C ALA A 298 -2.95 -0.58 23.39
N MET A 299 -2.86 -0.63 24.72
CA MET A 299 -2.77 -1.89 25.47
C MET A 299 -4.03 -2.75 25.34
N LEU A 300 -5.23 -2.15 25.36
CA LEU A 300 -6.49 -2.86 25.14
C LEU A 300 -6.61 -3.46 23.74
N VAL A 301 -6.22 -2.70 22.71
CA VAL A 301 -6.19 -3.17 21.31
C VAL A 301 -5.13 -4.28 21.14
N ALA A 302 -3.95 -4.11 21.76
CA ALA A 302 -2.92 -5.15 21.79
C ALA A 302 -3.38 -6.41 22.55
N ALA A 303 -4.13 -6.28 23.64
CA ALA A 303 -4.71 -7.40 24.37
C ALA A 303 -5.79 -8.13 23.55
N ALA A 304 -6.63 -7.37 22.82
CA ALA A 304 -7.62 -7.92 21.90
C ALA A 304 -7.00 -8.63 20.69
N PHE A 305 -5.74 -8.36 20.37
CA PHE A 305 -5.01 -9.00 19.27
C PHE A 305 -4.64 -10.46 19.56
N ALA A 306 -4.28 -10.78 20.80
CA ALA A 306 -3.88 -12.13 21.21
C ALA A 306 -4.91 -13.21 20.84
N PRO A 307 -6.22 -13.06 21.14
CA PRO A 307 -7.22 -14.05 20.76
C PRO A 307 -7.45 -14.13 19.24
N VAL A 308 -7.38 -13.01 18.51
CA VAL A 308 -7.57 -12.96 17.04
C VAL A 308 -6.44 -13.70 16.34
N LYS A 309 -5.17 -13.43 16.70
CA LYS A 309 -3.99 -14.15 16.20
C LYS A 309 -4.15 -15.66 16.42
N SER A 310 -4.56 -16.05 17.63
CA SER A 310 -4.75 -17.45 18.02
C SER A 310 -5.87 -18.15 17.25
N TYR A 311 -6.97 -17.45 16.95
CA TYR A 311 -8.06 -17.98 16.12
C TYR A 311 -7.60 -18.20 14.68
N VAL A 312 -6.93 -17.20 14.12
CA VAL A 312 -6.47 -17.20 12.75
C VAL A 312 -5.39 -18.25 12.50
N GLN A 313 -4.41 -18.38 13.40
CA GLN A 313 -3.42 -19.47 13.36
C GLN A 313 -4.10 -20.85 13.39
N ARG A 314 -5.08 -21.06 14.28
CA ARG A 314 -5.85 -22.33 14.33
C ARG A 314 -6.61 -22.61 13.03
N VAL A 315 -7.17 -21.61 12.36
CA VAL A 315 -7.86 -21.79 11.06
C VAL A 315 -6.85 -22.16 9.96
N VAL A 316 -5.67 -21.55 9.98
CA VAL A 316 -4.57 -21.88 9.06
C VAL A 316 -4.08 -23.30 9.28
N ASP A 317 -3.79 -23.67 10.52
CA ASP A 317 -3.29 -24.99 10.90
C ASP A 317 -4.32 -26.09 10.55
N ARG A 318 -5.61 -25.84 10.79
CA ARG A 318 -6.69 -26.76 10.38
C ARG A 318 -6.79 -26.94 8.86
N ARG A 319 -6.47 -25.91 8.07
CA ARG A 319 -6.48 -26.02 6.60
C ARG A 319 -5.22 -26.70 6.05
N MET A 320 -4.11 -26.63 6.77
CA MET A 320 -2.86 -27.30 6.41
C MET A 320 -2.78 -28.74 6.94
N ALA A 321 -3.51 -29.07 8.00
CA ALA A 321 -3.71 -30.43 8.49
C ALA A 321 -4.69 -31.19 7.58
N ARG A 322 -4.26 -31.50 6.36
CA ARG A 322 -4.80 -32.66 5.63
C ARG A 322 -3.89 -33.85 5.98
N PRO A 323 -4.44 -34.99 6.41
CA PRO A 323 -3.62 -36.16 6.76
C PRO A 323 -2.86 -36.64 5.53
N HIS A 324 -1.55 -36.83 5.65
CA HIS A 324 -0.86 -37.77 4.76
C HIS A 324 -1.42 -39.16 5.09
N PRO A 325 -2.00 -39.91 4.13
CA PRO A 325 -2.21 -41.32 4.33
C PRO A 325 -0.82 -41.95 4.33
N HIS A 326 -0.38 -42.41 5.51
CA HIS A 326 0.71 -43.37 5.57
C HIS A 326 0.21 -44.65 4.90
N ALA A 327 0.93 -45.06 3.87
CA ALA A 327 0.81 -46.35 3.21
C ALA A 327 1.21 -47.48 4.16
#